data_AF-A0A5B8VSQ5-F1
#
_entry.id   AF-A0A5B8VSQ5-F1
#
_cell.length_a   1.000
_cell.length_b   1.000
_cell.length_c   1.000
_cell.angle_alpha   90.00
_cell.angle_beta   90.00
_cell.angle_gamma   90.00
#
_symmetry.space_group_name_H-M   'P 1'
#
loop_
_entity.id
_entity.type
_entity.pdbx_description
1 polymer ?
#
loop_
_entity_poly.entity_id
_entity_poly.type
_entity_poly.pdbx_seq_one_letter_code
_entity_poly.pdbx_strand_id
1 'polypeptide(L)'
;MMKTVVTKRKFVGHIFVAFLLICGTIASCKKEPAVRKEAPNWSITSAGDYPYTMTAVVTLPEMYGAAPTDGDQMAAFMGEDCRGIGTLNVVGGLPLYFIMIHGTAAENTSVYFLYYNATKGAIYKSKEGSKFAVDSSFGTVDSPEMLRLFKLP
;
A
#
# COMPACT_ATOMS: atom_id res chain seq x y z
N MET A 1 -40.69 45.50 -34.83
CA MET A 1 -41.15 44.59 -35.91
C MET A 1 -40.74 45.23 -37.23
N MET A 2 -40.28 44.56 -38.29
CA MET A 2 -39.87 43.15 -38.55
C MET A 2 -38.31 43.05 -38.55
N LYS A 3 -37.59 41.92 -38.42
CA LYS A 3 -37.55 40.62 -39.14
C LYS A 3 -37.18 40.74 -40.64
N THR A 4 -36.17 40.07 -41.22
CA THR A 4 -35.13 39.17 -40.64
C THR A 4 -33.69 39.66 -40.95
N VAL A 5 -32.83 39.18 -41.86
CA VAL A 5 -32.80 38.10 -42.89
C VAL A 5 -31.36 37.50 -42.94
N VAL A 6 -31.17 36.29 -43.47
CA VAL A 6 -29.88 35.55 -43.45
C VAL A 6 -29.09 35.68 -44.76
N THR A 7 -27.77 35.95 -44.67
CA THR A 7 -26.83 35.84 -45.80
C THR A 7 -26.13 34.47 -45.81
N LYS A 8 -26.24 33.72 -46.91
CA LYS A 8 -25.38 32.58 -47.23
C LYS A 8 -24.92 32.63 -48.69
N ARG A 9 -23.62 32.76 -48.93
CA ARG A 9 -22.97 32.32 -50.17
C ARG A 9 -21.72 31.51 -49.82
N LYS A 10 -21.58 30.36 -50.48
CA LYS A 10 -20.41 29.47 -50.37
C LYS A 10 -19.35 29.92 -51.38
N PHE A 11 -18.08 29.65 -51.08
CA PHE A 11 -17.00 29.65 -52.07
C PHE A 11 -16.27 28.30 -52.00
N VAL A 12 -15.79 27.79 -53.15
CA VAL A 12 -15.23 26.44 -53.32
C VAL A 12 -14.07 26.53 -54.32
N GLY A 13 -13.01 25.73 -54.11
CA GLY A 13 -11.74 25.75 -54.85
C GLY A 13 -10.57 25.73 -53.85
N HIS A 14 -10.06 24.59 -53.35
CA HIS A 14 -9.44 23.43 -54.02
C HIS A 14 -8.19 23.76 -54.83
N ILE A 15 -7.03 23.41 -54.28
CA ILE A 15 -5.82 22.92 -54.97
C ILE A 15 -5.06 22.01 -53.96
N PHE A 16 -4.40 20.96 -54.45
CA PHE A 16 -3.77 19.91 -53.65
C PHE A 16 -2.28 20.19 -53.39
N VAL A 17 -1.82 19.91 -52.17
CA VAL A 17 -0.49 19.32 -51.88
C VAL A 17 -0.69 18.33 -50.72
N ALA A 18 -0.06 17.16 -50.78
CA ALA A 18 -0.19 16.12 -49.76
C ALA A 18 1.17 15.72 -49.19
N PHE A 19 1.23 15.53 -47.87
CA PHE A 19 2.27 14.77 -47.18
C PHE A 19 1.63 14.07 -45.98
N LEU A 20 1.98 12.80 -45.73
CA LEU A 20 1.65 12.13 -44.47
C LEU A 20 2.57 12.67 -43.37
N LEU A 21 2.17 12.52 -42.10
CA LEU A 21 2.97 11.90 -41.02
C LEU A 21 2.25 12.01 -39.65
N ILE A 22 2.06 10.84 -39.02
CA ILE A 22 2.21 10.56 -37.57
C ILE A 22 1.35 11.33 -36.52
N CYS A 23 0.46 10.54 -35.91
CA CYS A 23 0.26 10.33 -34.45
C CYS A 23 0.87 11.32 -33.44
N GLY A 24 0.15 11.62 -32.33
CA GLY A 24 0.81 12.23 -31.16
C GLY A 24 -0.15 12.77 -30.11
N THR A 25 -0.47 11.94 -29.12
CA THR A 25 -1.15 12.37 -27.89
C THR A 25 -0.34 13.43 -27.13
N ILE A 26 -1.02 14.43 -26.55
CA ILE A 26 -0.93 14.66 -25.11
C ILE A 26 -2.33 14.86 -24.51
N ALA A 27 -2.98 13.75 -24.16
CA ALA A 27 -3.86 13.77 -23.00
C ALA A 27 -2.95 14.07 -21.80
N SER A 28 -2.92 15.34 -21.36
CA SER A 28 -2.09 15.77 -20.23
C SER A 28 -2.63 15.13 -18.95
N CYS A 29 -2.13 13.93 -18.67
CA CYS A 29 -2.48 13.13 -17.52
C CYS A 29 -1.85 13.78 -16.29
N LYS A 30 -2.53 14.83 -15.79
CA LYS A 30 -2.24 15.45 -14.51
C LYS A 30 -2.31 14.35 -13.46
N LYS A 31 -1.15 13.87 -13.01
CA LYS A 31 -1.08 13.12 -11.76
C LYS A 31 -1.54 14.06 -10.66
N GLU A 32 -2.73 13.80 -10.13
CA GLU A 32 -3.18 14.33 -8.85
C GLU A 32 -2.02 14.18 -7.84
N PRO A 33 -1.59 15.25 -7.16
CA PRO A 33 -0.49 15.14 -6.21
C PRO A 33 -0.90 14.15 -5.12
N ALA A 34 -0.15 13.05 -4.99
CA ALA A 34 -0.52 11.96 -4.10
C ALA A 34 -0.58 12.46 -2.65
N VAL A 35 -1.79 12.47 -2.07
CA VAL A 35 -2.02 12.87 -0.68
C VAL A 35 -1.16 11.98 0.23
N ARG A 36 -0.30 12.63 1.02
CA ARG A 36 0.47 11.95 2.07
C ARG A 36 -0.45 11.65 3.25
N LYS A 37 -0.31 10.45 3.81
CA LYS A 37 -0.79 10.08 5.14
C LYS A 37 0.26 10.49 6.16
N GLU A 38 -0.19 10.93 7.32
CA GLU A 38 0.65 11.07 8.50
C GLU A 38 1.08 9.70 9.06
N ALA A 39 2.09 9.70 9.93
CA ALA A 39 2.55 8.49 10.61
C ALA A 39 1.47 7.96 11.57
N PRO A 40 1.04 6.70 11.45
CA PRO A 40 0.03 6.12 12.33
C PRO A 40 0.54 5.92 13.77
N ASN A 41 -0.32 6.21 14.75
CA ASN A 41 -0.11 5.88 16.16
C ASN A 41 -0.72 4.49 16.48
N TRP A 42 -0.23 3.44 15.83
CA TRP A 42 -0.67 2.07 16.10
C TRP A 42 -0.24 1.63 17.52
N SER A 43 -1.19 1.06 18.27
CA SER A 43 -0.97 0.62 19.65
C SER A 43 -1.90 -0.56 20.00
N ILE A 44 -1.45 -1.42 20.91
CA ILE A 44 -2.22 -2.60 21.35
C ILE A 44 -3.11 -2.16 22.53
N THR A 45 -4.33 -1.74 22.23
CA THR A 45 -5.26 -1.14 23.21
C THR A 45 -5.79 -2.11 24.26
N SER A 46 -5.87 -3.41 23.93
CA SER A 46 -6.47 -4.47 24.75
C SER A 46 -5.49 -5.61 25.07
N ALA A 47 -4.22 -5.29 25.34
CA ALA A 47 -3.17 -6.30 25.57
C ALA A 47 -3.49 -7.29 26.71
N GLY A 48 -4.25 -6.88 27.73
CA GLY A 48 -4.70 -7.74 28.83
C GLY A 48 -5.80 -8.75 28.46
N ASP A 49 -6.59 -8.45 27.42
CA ASP A 49 -7.66 -9.33 26.93
C ASP A 49 -7.12 -10.46 26.02
N TYR A 50 -5.85 -10.32 25.60
CA TYR A 50 -5.18 -11.17 24.62
C TYR A 50 -3.86 -11.77 25.16
N PRO A 51 -3.94 -12.67 26.18
CA PRO A 51 -2.78 -13.19 26.89
C PRO A 51 -1.97 -14.25 26.12
N TYR A 52 -2.49 -14.76 25.00
CA TYR A 52 -1.80 -15.73 24.17
C TYR A 52 -1.10 -15.03 23.01
N THR A 53 0.05 -15.55 22.59
CA THR A 53 0.84 -14.94 21.52
C THR A 53 1.10 -15.87 20.33
N MET A 54 1.46 -15.22 19.23
CA MET A 54 1.97 -15.78 17.99
C MET A 54 3.12 -14.90 17.54
N THR A 55 4.17 -15.47 16.96
CA THR A 55 5.30 -14.70 16.42
C THR A 55 5.19 -14.52 14.91
N ALA A 56 5.71 -13.42 14.39
CA ALA A 56 5.93 -13.24 12.97
C ALA A 56 7.30 -12.61 12.69
N VAL A 57 8.02 -13.14 11.71
CA VAL A 57 9.27 -12.60 11.18
C VAL A 57 9.10 -12.42 9.68
N VAL A 58 9.01 -11.16 9.25
CA VAL A 58 8.56 -10.81 7.91
C VAL A 58 9.49 -9.80 7.25
N THR A 59 9.56 -9.83 5.92
CA THR A 59 10.38 -8.89 5.13
C THR A 59 9.57 -8.28 3.98
N LEU A 60 10.10 -7.20 3.39
CA LEU A 60 9.45 -6.45 2.32
C LEU A 60 10.12 -6.73 0.97
N PRO A 61 9.37 -6.90 -0.13
CA PRO A 61 9.96 -7.08 -1.46
C PRO A 61 10.63 -5.78 -1.94
N GLU A 62 11.91 -5.85 -2.32
CA GLU A 62 12.75 -4.72 -2.75
C GLU A 62 12.08 -3.82 -3.82
N MET A 63 11.27 -4.43 -4.70
CA MET A 63 10.53 -3.75 -5.77
C MET A 63 9.55 -2.67 -5.30
N TYR A 64 9.17 -2.64 -4.01
CA TYR A 64 8.33 -1.56 -3.44
C TYR A 64 9.14 -0.30 -3.07
N GLY A 65 10.46 -0.34 -3.23
CA GLY A 65 11.35 0.81 -3.30
C GLY A 65 11.97 1.20 -1.96
N ALA A 66 13.30 0.97 -1.89
CA ALA A 66 14.19 1.06 -0.72
C ALA A 66 13.97 -0.01 0.36
N ALA A 67 15.05 -0.33 1.08
CA ALA A 67 14.95 -0.96 2.40
C ALA A 67 14.18 0.00 3.35
N PRO A 68 13.52 -0.52 4.41
CA PRO A 68 12.78 0.32 5.34
C PRO A 68 13.63 1.46 5.91
N THR A 69 13.08 2.67 5.94
CA THR A 69 13.77 3.88 6.41
C THR A 69 13.41 4.24 7.85
N ASP A 70 14.26 4.99 8.55
CA ASP A 70 13.94 5.56 9.86
C ASP A 70 12.58 6.30 9.81
N GLY A 71 11.67 5.94 10.71
CA GLY A 71 10.29 6.43 10.73
C GLY A 71 9.27 5.57 9.96
N ASP A 72 9.70 4.56 9.21
CA ASP A 72 8.80 3.51 8.71
C ASP A 72 8.28 2.65 9.88
N GLN A 73 7.01 2.24 9.80
CA GLN A 73 6.35 1.48 10.88
C GLN A 73 5.66 0.23 10.32
N MET A 74 5.54 -0.81 11.13
CA MET A 74 4.71 -1.98 10.83
C MET A 74 3.87 -2.38 12.05
N ALA A 75 2.65 -2.85 11.81
CA ALA A 75 1.82 -3.49 12.83
C ALA A 75 0.99 -4.63 12.24
N ALA A 76 0.72 -5.64 13.07
CA ALA A 76 -0.14 -6.77 12.74
C ALA A 76 -1.56 -6.54 13.28
N PHE A 77 -2.55 -6.99 12.51
CA PHE A 77 -3.97 -6.76 12.75
C PHE A 77 -4.78 -8.06 12.63
N MET A 78 -5.86 -8.12 13.40
CA MET A 78 -6.94 -9.09 13.27
C MET A 78 -8.27 -8.36 13.36
N GLY A 79 -9.13 -8.51 12.36
CA GLY A 79 -10.28 -7.62 12.20
C GLY A 79 -9.82 -6.17 12.00
N GLU A 80 -10.24 -5.26 12.87
CA GLU A 80 -9.80 -3.85 12.88
C GLU A 80 -8.75 -3.57 13.99
N ASP A 81 -8.52 -4.52 14.91
CA ASP A 81 -7.65 -4.34 16.06
C ASP A 81 -6.16 -4.43 15.69
N CYS A 82 -5.36 -3.50 16.23
CA CYS A 82 -3.90 -3.65 16.25
C CYS A 82 -3.50 -4.66 17.33
N ARG A 83 -2.98 -5.82 16.91
CA ARG A 83 -2.63 -6.95 17.79
C ARG A 83 -1.13 -7.15 17.98
N GLY A 84 -0.28 -6.44 17.26
CA GLY A 84 1.17 -6.49 17.42
C GLY A 84 1.87 -5.30 16.76
N ILE A 85 2.91 -4.75 17.40
CA ILE A 85 3.76 -3.71 16.80
C ILE A 85 5.06 -4.36 16.31
N GLY A 86 5.51 -4.00 15.11
CA GLY A 86 6.69 -4.58 14.47
C GLY A 86 7.96 -3.77 14.70
N THR A 87 8.98 -4.42 15.26
CA THR A 87 10.32 -3.85 15.44
C THR A 87 11.21 -4.23 14.26
N LEU A 88 11.70 -3.22 13.53
CA LEU A 88 12.67 -3.39 12.46
C LEU A 88 14.06 -3.75 13.04
N ASN A 89 14.68 -4.80 12.52
CA ASN A 89 16.06 -5.17 12.77
C ASN A 89 16.73 -5.61 11.46
N VAL A 90 18.05 -5.51 11.35
CA VAL A 90 18.80 -6.01 10.18
C VAL A 90 19.60 -7.23 10.58
N VAL A 91 19.32 -8.38 9.96
CA VAL A 91 19.99 -9.66 10.23
C VAL A 91 20.66 -10.15 8.95
N GLY A 92 21.98 -10.38 8.98
CA GLY A 92 22.74 -10.79 7.79
C GLY A 92 22.73 -9.78 6.63
N GLY A 93 22.32 -8.53 6.88
CA GLY A 93 22.08 -7.50 5.86
C GLY A 93 20.63 -7.42 5.36
N LEU A 94 19.77 -8.38 5.71
CA LEU A 94 18.34 -8.39 5.36
C LEU A 94 17.53 -7.63 6.42
N PRO A 95 16.74 -6.58 6.05
CA PRO A 95 15.78 -5.96 6.97
C PRO A 95 14.60 -6.90 7.25
N LEU A 96 14.37 -7.16 8.54
CA LEU A 96 13.29 -7.99 9.07
C LEU A 96 12.47 -7.20 10.09
N TYR A 97 11.14 -7.30 9.97
CA TYR A 97 10.23 -6.89 11.03
C TYR A 97 9.90 -8.09 11.92
N PHE A 98 10.10 -7.92 13.22
CA PHE A 98 9.75 -8.88 14.26
C PHE A 98 8.48 -8.40 14.96
N ILE A 99 7.43 -9.22 14.98
CA ILE A 99 6.14 -8.88 15.58
C ILE A 99 5.75 -9.96 16.60
N MET A 100 5.41 -9.53 17.82
CA MET A 100 4.64 -10.34 18.76
C MET A 100 3.16 -10.00 18.56
N ILE A 101 2.35 -10.99 18.20
CA ILE A 101 0.93 -10.84 17.87
C ILE A 101 0.11 -11.43 19.02
N HIS A 102 -0.85 -10.68 19.54
CA HIS A 102 -1.66 -11.04 20.70
C HIS A 102 -3.08 -11.50 20.31
N GLY A 103 -3.53 -12.63 20.87
CA GLY A 103 -4.85 -13.21 20.62
C GLY A 103 -5.42 -14.01 21.79
N THR A 104 -6.51 -14.71 21.53
CA THR A 104 -7.14 -15.65 22.47
C THR A 104 -6.89 -17.10 22.03
N ALA A 105 -6.99 -18.06 22.96
CA ALA A 105 -6.81 -19.49 22.63
C ALA A 105 -7.90 -20.07 21.70
N ALA A 106 -9.01 -19.36 21.48
CA ALA A 106 -10.08 -19.74 20.55
C ALA A 106 -10.13 -18.85 19.29
N GLU A 107 -9.15 -17.95 19.12
CA GLU A 107 -9.06 -17.04 17.98
C GLU A 107 -8.85 -17.84 16.69
N ASN A 108 -9.62 -17.52 15.65
CA ASN A 108 -9.63 -18.25 14.37
C ASN A 108 -9.60 -17.26 13.18
N THR A 109 -9.05 -16.07 13.44
CA THR A 109 -9.03 -14.90 12.54
C THR A 109 -7.72 -14.85 11.76
N SER A 110 -7.78 -14.41 10.50
CA SER A 110 -6.58 -14.18 9.67
C SER A 110 -5.77 -13.00 10.21
N VAL A 111 -4.44 -13.17 10.31
CA VAL A 111 -3.53 -12.05 10.53
C VAL A 111 -3.25 -11.34 9.19
N TYR A 112 -3.25 -10.01 9.21
CA TYR A 112 -2.64 -9.21 8.15
C TYR A 112 -1.77 -8.10 8.73
N PHE A 113 -0.91 -7.51 7.91
CA PHE A 113 0.02 -6.46 8.33
C PHE A 113 -0.34 -5.14 7.64
N LEU A 114 -0.21 -4.04 8.39
CA LEU A 114 -0.10 -2.70 7.81
C LEU A 114 1.36 -2.25 7.91
N TYR A 115 1.85 -1.64 6.83
CA TYR A 115 3.18 -1.04 6.74
C TYR A 115 3.02 0.43 6.31
N TYR A 116 3.61 1.34 7.08
CA TYR A 116 3.70 2.76 6.77
C TYR A 116 5.11 3.07 6.27
N ASN A 117 5.20 3.65 5.06
CA ASN A 117 6.44 4.17 4.51
C ASN A 117 6.47 5.69 4.69
N ALA A 118 7.36 6.20 5.55
CA ALA A 118 7.48 7.61 5.89
C ALA A 118 7.94 8.45 4.68
N THR A 119 8.90 7.92 3.93
CA THR A 119 9.43 8.57 2.72
C THR A 119 8.32 8.91 1.71
N LYS A 120 7.34 8.01 1.52
CA LYS A 120 6.19 8.18 0.61
C LYS A 120 4.96 8.80 1.28
N GLY A 121 4.88 8.80 2.62
CA GLY A 121 3.68 9.18 3.37
C GLY A 121 2.51 8.28 2.99
N ALA A 122 2.68 6.96 3.08
CA ALA A 122 1.72 6.00 2.53
C ALA A 122 1.61 4.74 3.39
N ILE A 123 0.37 4.31 3.65
CA ILE A 123 0.07 3.03 4.28
C ILE A 123 -0.21 1.98 3.20
N TYR A 124 0.33 0.79 3.42
CA TYR A 124 0.14 -0.41 2.62
C TYR A 124 -0.45 -1.52 3.51
N LYS A 125 -1.38 -2.31 2.97
CA LYS A 125 -1.93 -3.51 3.61
C LYS A 125 -1.37 -4.75 2.92
N SER A 126 -0.97 -5.76 3.68
CA SER A 126 -0.61 -7.07 3.11
C SER A 126 -1.86 -7.82 2.64
N LYS A 127 -1.67 -8.88 1.85
CA LYS A 127 -2.65 -9.97 1.84
C LYS A 127 -2.79 -10.53 3.27
N GLU A 128 -3.96 -11.08 3.61
CA GLU A 128 -4.08 -12.00 4.75
C GLU A 128 -3.07 -13.16 4.62
N GLY A 129 -2.37 -13.43 5.72
CA GLY A 129 -1.40 -14.51 5.87
C GLY A 129 -2.03 -15.73 6.54
N SER A 130 -1.32 -16.31 7.51
CA SER A 130 -1.87 -17.36 8.37
C SER A 130 -2.97 -16.84 9.30
N LYS A 131 -3.83 -17.76 9.75
CA LYS A 131 -4.67 -17.54 10.93
C LYS A 131 -3.82 -17.49 12.18
N PHE A 132 -4.32 -16.80 13.21
CA PHE A 132 -3.72 -16.88 14.55
C PHE A 132 -3.75 -18.31 15.08
N ALA A 133 -2.63 -18.74 15.66
CA ALA A 133 -2.54 -19.96 16.45
C ALA A 133 -1.52 -19.74 17.58
N VAL A 134 -1.87 -20.19 18.79
CA VAL A 134 -1.06 -20.04 20.00
C VAL A 134 0.32 -20.68 19.81
N ASP A 135 1.37 -19.98 20.26
CA ASP A 135 2.78 -20.38 20.23
C ASP A 135 3.34 -20.66 18.82
N SER A 136 2.61 -20.30 17.76
CA SER A 136 3.04 -20.50 16.37
C SER A 136 3.93 -19.37 15.83
N SER A 137 4.57 -19.62 14.68
CA SER A 137 5.40 -18.66 13.95
C SER A 137 4.95 -18.48 12.50
N PHE A 138 4.95 -17.24 12.04
CA PHE A 138 4.72 -16.86 10.64
C PHE A 138 6.00 -16.26 10.05
N GLY A 139 6.76 -17.11 9.38
CA GLY A 139 8.16 -16.87 9.02
C GLY A 139 9.11 -17.05 10.22
N THR A 140 10.40 -17.23 9.92
CA THR A 140 11.50 -17.30 10.89
C THR A 140 12.62 -16.35 10.50
N VAL A 141 13.72 -16.30 11.27
CA VAL A 141 14.91 -15.50 10.89
C VAL A 141 15.58 -16.07 9.63
N ASP A 142 15.67 -17.40 9.53
CA ASP A 142 16.30 -18.09 8.39
C ASP A 142 15.38 -18.21 7.16
N SER A 143 14.06 -18.11 7.38
CA SER A 143 13.02 -18.18 6.35
C SER A 143 11.88 -17.21 6.65
N PRO A 144 12.11 -15.89 6.50
CA PRO A 144 11.10 -14.86 6.78
C PRO A 144 10.01 -14.83 5.71
N GLU A 145 8.77 -14.51 6.09
CA GLU A 145 7.69 -14.36 5.11
C GLU A 145 7.86 -13.03 4.34
N MET A 146 7.85 -13.10 3.00
CA MET A 146 7.90 -11.92 2.15
C MET A 146 6.49 -11.34 1.91
N LEU A 147 6.20 -10.18 2.51
CA LEU A 147 4.85 -9.60 2.45
C LEU A 147 4.49 -9.05 1.06
N ARG A 148 3.44 -9.60 0.44
CA ARG A 148 2.81 -8.99 -0.73
C ARG A 148 1.91 -7.82 -0.30
N LEU A 149 2.33 -6.60 -0.63
CA LEU A 149 1.69 -5.35 -0.22
C LEU A 149 0.82 -4.69 -1.31
N PHE A 150 -0.26 -4.06 -0.88
CA PHE A 150 -1.18 -3.24 -1.67
C PHE A 150 -1.29 -1.85 -1.03
N LYS A 151 -1.16 -0.76 -1.80
CA LYS A 151 -1.29 0.60 -1.26
C LYS A 151 -2.75 0.88 -0.89
N LEU A 152 -2.99 1.44 0.29
CA LEU A 152 -4.30 1.95 0.68
C LEU A 152 -4.57 3.35 0.05
N PRO A 153 -5.84 3.71 -0.19
CA PRO A 153 -6.23 5.06 -0.62
C PRO A 153 -5.97 6.10 0.47
#